data_AF-A0A7X6PAN3-F1
#
_entry.id   AF-A0A7X6PAN3-F1
#
_cell.length_a   1.000
_cell.length_b   1.000
_cell.length_c   1.000
_cell.angle_alpha   90.00
_cell.angle_beta   90.00
_cell.angle_gamma   90.00
#
_symmetry.space_group_name_H-M   'P 1'
#
loop_
_entity.id
_entity.type
_entity.pdbx_description
1 polymer ?
#
loop_
_entity_poly.entity_id
_entity_poly.type
_entity_poly.pdbx_seq_one_letter_code
_entity_poly.pdbx_strand_id
1 'polypeptide(L)'
;MIHHPLSKHFILCALVMILLCSVFSIGAQTSNLRKPVTLNCMDEPISSVLNTLSRLSGTNIVLATDQTGMGEKEQKRVTLNLREVPIETAVSLVAKSAGLSYKIYGDNTFLVGTLQNISESAGEQSHIIYLNYLDAEKVSKALENTDISVVPVEGQNAIMVYTNTDTFEGIKELVKNMDIPQKQIEIRVRLIEINLTDSKKYGIDWSRLNHLTTIIAEVPVNSVGTGLPYNYSDVEGYLPHGNPTDFEQLPDQQYFQRINGFNDIGHFSRQLTAFDITIDWLLENNAAKLLTDTRVTALNGNEANIHIGEVVPYVVTDNEKQIQVEREQVGIMLTVIPTVNEEGLITAQISPEVSSVTELVGGYVPRTRVRRINSTVTVPNEHKIIVGGLLSSNITNRVSKVPLLGDLPFIGKLFQHKTENIDNSDLIIEITPRIITADQYRPDPNVEVLKNIGEPKLDEKMTRRLIQYESLNNDNNNEENEGR
;
A
#
# COMPACT_ATOMS: atom_id res chain seq x y z
N MET A 1 -45.88 53.61 55.01
CA MET A 1 -45.22 53.98 53.73
C MET A 1 -44.15 54.99 54.10
N ILE A 2 -42.88 54.64 54.19
CA ILE A 2 -41.93 54.55 53.07
C ILE A 2 -40.88 53.47 53.43
N HIS A 3 -40.83 52.38 52.67
CA HIS A 3 -39.72 51.42 52.71
C HIS A 3 -38.60 51.99 51.83
N HIS A 4 -37.47 52.38 52.43
CA HIS A 4 -36.29 52.79 51.67
C HIS A 4 -35.56 51.54 51.12
N PRO A 5 -35.33 51.41 49.80
CA PRO A 5 -34.65 50.27 49.19
C PRO A 5 -33.12 50.45 49.10
N LEU A 6 -32.52 51.28 49.97
CA LEU A 6 -31.12 51.71 49.83
C LEU A 6 -30.08 50.77 50.46
N SER A 7 -30.45 49.87 51.39
CA SER A 7 -29.43 49.02 52.06
C SER A 7 -28.98 47.82 51.23
N LYS A 8 -29.88 47.23 50.42
CA LYS A 8 -29.55 46.04 49.61
C LYS A 8 -28.60 46.35 48.45
N HIS A 9 -28.73 47.53 47.83
CA HIS A 9 -27.84 47.96 46.74
C HIS A 9 -26.45 48.34 47.26
N PHE A 10 -26.35 48.91 48.46
CA PHE A 10 -25.06 49.25 49.07
C PHE A 10 -24.28 47.99 49.48
N ILE A 11 -24.97 46.99 50.03
CA ILE A 11 -24.38 45.70 50.38
C ILE A 11 -23.97 44.93 49.12
N LEU A 12 -24.80 44.95 48.06
CA LEU A 12 -24.46 44.31 46.79
C LEU A 12 -23.26 44.99 46.11
N CYS A 13 -23.19 46.32 46.10
CA CYS A 13 -22.03 47.04 45.56
C CYS A 13 -20.75 46.79 46.38
N ALA A 14 -20.84 46.69 47.71
CA ALA A 14 -19.70 46.35 48.55
C ALA A 14 -19.22 44.90 48.29
N LEU A 15 -20.14 43.95 48.13
CA LEU A 15 -19.82 42.55 47.80
C LEU A 15 -19.22 42.41 46.39
N VAL A 16 -19.75 43.15 45.41
CA VAL A 16 -19.20 43.19 44.04
C VAL A 16 -17.83 43.88 44.02
N MET A 17 -17.59 44.91 44.82
CA MET A 17 -16.28 45.55 44.92
C MET A 17 -15.25 44.64 45.62
N ILE A 18 -15.65 43.87 46.64
CA ILE A 18 -14.80 42.84 47.27
C ILE A 18 -14.54 41.67 46.31
N LEU A 19 -15.52 41.30 45.47
CA LEU A 19 -15.35 40.30 44.42
C LEU A 19 -14.40 40.80 43.31
N LEU A 20 -14.52 42.06 42.87
CA LEU A 20 -13.61 42.67 41.89
C LEU A 20 -12.19 42.86 42.46
N CYS A 21 -12.02 43.17 43.74
CA CYS A 21 -10.71 43.24 44.39
C CYS A 21 -10.06 41.86 44.60
N SER A 22 -10.86 40.80 44.78
CA SER A 22 -10.33 39.43 44.86
C SER A 22 -9.95 38.85 43.49
N VAL A 23 -10.60 39.29 42.40
CA VAL A 23 -10.20 38.92 41.03
C VAL A 23 -8.92 39.67 40.60
N PHE A 24 -8.65 40.86 41.15
CA PHE A 24 -7.42 41.62 40.88
C PHE A 24 -6.19 41.18 41.71
N SER A 25 -6.39 40.26 42.68
CA SER A 25 -5.30 39.77 43.55
C SER A 25 -4.75 38.40 43.13
N ILE A 26 -5.16 37.87 41.97
CA ILE A 26 -4.34 36.86 41.27
C ILE A 26 -3.17 37.65 40.67
N GLY A 27 -2.22 37.99 41.55
CA GLY A 27 -0.97 38.59 41.16
C GLY A 27 -0.38 37.75 40.04
N ALA A 28 -0.07 38.41 38.93
CA ALA A 28 0.83 37.86 37.94
C ALA A 28 2.07 37.37 38.70
N GLN A 29 2.21 36.05 38.86
CA GLN A 29 3.53 35.47 39.08
C GLN A 29 4.29 35.75 37.79
N THR A 30 4.88 36.95 37.73
CA THR A 30 5.82 37.30 36.69
C THR A 30 6.96 36.32 36.84
N SER A 31 7.16 35.45 35.83
CA SER A 31 8.30 34.54 35.86
C SER A 31 9.55 35.38 36.11
N ASN A 32 10.42 34.92 37.02
CA ASN A 32 11.62 35.67 37.39
C ASN A 32 12.48 36.01 36.15
N LEU A 33 12.33 35.24 35.07
CA LEU A 33 12.96 35.39 33.74
C LEU A 33 12.60 36.69 32.98
N ARG A 34 11.53 37.40 33.36
CA ARG A 34 11.11 38.66 32.72
C ARG A 34 11.31 39.91 33.56
N LYS A 35 11.92 39.79 34.74
CA LYS A 35 12.20 40.96 35.58
C LYS A 35 13.18 41.90 34.86
N PRO A 36 12.86 43.19 34.72
CA PRO A 36 13.75 44.15 34.09
C PRO A 36 14.95 44.42 35.01
N VAL A 37 16.13 44.44 34.43
CA VAL A 37 17.39 44.75 35.11
C VAL A 37 18.07 45.95 34.43
N THR A 38 18.70 46.76 35.26
CA THR A 38 19.52 47.90 34.83
C THR A 38 20.91 47.68 35.40
N LEU A 39 21.91 47.64 34.52
CA LEU A 39 23.30 47.38 34.88
C LEU A 39 24.21 48.14 33.94
N ASN A 40 25.16 48.87 34.52
CA ASN A 40 26.24 49.50 33.77
C ASN A 40 27.56 48.96 34.30
N CYS A 41 28.34 48.35 33.43
CA CYS A 41 29.70 47.91 33.77
C CYS A 41 30.65 48.25 32.63
N MET A 42 31.88 48.60 33.01
CA MET A 42 32.96 48.93 32.09
C MET A 42 34.14 48.04 32.41
N ASP A 43 34.54 47.24 31.44
CA ASP A 43 35.69 46.34 31.55
C ASP A 43 35.63 45.42 32.78
N GLU A 44 34.47 44.78 33.03
CA GLU A 44 34.29 43.86 34.16
C GLU A 44 34.43 42.38 33.75
N PRO A 45 34.94 41.50 34.63
CA PRO A 45 34.93 40.07 34.39
C PRO A 45 33.50 39.52 34.25
N ILE A 46 33.27 38.66 33.25
CA ILE A 46 31.95 38.09 32.98
C ILE A 46 31.32 37.39 34.19
N SER A 47 32.12 36.72 35.02
CA SER A 47 31.66 36.07 36.25
C SER A 47 31.07 37.06 37.26
N SER A 48 31.67 38.25 37.39
CA SER A 48 31.18 39.33 38.24
C SER A 48 29.86 39.91 37.71
N VAL A 49 29.79 40.14 36.40
CA VAL A 49 28.60 40.65 35.73
C VAL A 49 27.42 39.68 35.87
N LEU A 50 27.64 38.38 35.59
CA LEU A 50 26.60 37.35 35.73
C LEU A 50 26.16 37.17 37.19
N ASN A 51 27.07 37.22 38.16
CA ASN A 51 26.71 37.18 39.59
C ASN A 51 25.88 38.41 40.00
N THR A 52 26.23 39.59 39.48
CA THR A 52 25.47 40.83 39.71
C THR A 52 24.06 40.73 39.11
N LEU A 53 23.95 40.22 37.88
CA LEU A 53 22.65 39.97 37.22
C LEU A 53 21.80 38.95 37.97
N SER A 54 22.41 37.88 38.48
CA SER A 54 21.75 36.88 39.34
C SER A 54 21.17 37.53 40.59
N ARG A 55 21.94 38.40 41.27
CA ARG A 55 21.48 39.13 42.47
C ARG A 55 20.37 40.14 42.18
N LEU A 56 20.46 40.87 41.06
CA LEU A 56 19.47 41.88 40.69
C LEU A 56 18.12 41.27 40.29
N SER A 57 18.12 40.11 39.63
CA SER A 57 16.92 39.45 39.13
C SER A 57 16.35 38.38 40.08
N GLY A 58 17.19 37.84 40.98
CA GLY A 58 16.86 36.69 41.81
C GLY A 58 16.92 35.34 41.09
N THR A 59 17.49 35.28 39.89
CA THR A 59 17.67 34.04 39.11
C THR A 59 18.99 33.37 39.44
N ASN A 60 19.04 32.04 39.38
CA ASN A 60 20.29 31.27 39.51
C ASN A 60 21.04 31.33 38.18
N ILE A 61 22.31 31.73 38.19
CA ILE A 61 23.16 31.74 36.98
C ILE A 61 24.40 30.90 37.25
N VAL A 62 24.57 29.82 36.47
CA VAL A 62 25.69 28.88 36.58
C VAL A 62 26.60 29.05 35.37
N LEU A 63 27.89 29.29 35.60
CA LEU A 63 28.89 29.44 34.55
C LEU A 63 29.63 28.09 34.34
N ALA A 64 29.34 27.40 33.24
CA ALA A 64 29.95 26.13 32.86
C ALA A 64 31.19 26.34 31.97
N THR A 65 32.20 27.00 32.52
CA THR A 65 33.47 27.24 31.83
C THR A 65 34.62 27.03 32.79
N ASP A 66 35.73 26.48 32.33
CA ASP A 66 36.93 26.22 33.13
C ASP A 66 37.67 27.52 33.49
N GLN A 67 37.08 28.37 34.32
CA GLN A 67 37.67 29.63 34.79
C GLN A 67 38.38 29.48 36.15
N THR A 68 38.31 28.30 36.78
CA THR A 68 38.80 28.04 38.14
C THR A 68 40.32 27.98 38.29
N GLY A 69 41.09 28.27 37.23
CA GLY A 69 42.56 28.34 37.26
C GLY A 69 43.19 29.40 36.36
N MET A 70 42.40 30.28 35.73
CA MET A 70 42.91 31.32 34.83
C MET A 70 43.35 32.56 35.61
N GLY A 71 44.60 32.99 35.43
CA GLY A 71 45.11 34.25 36.01
C GLY A 71 44.29 35.46 35.56
N GLU A 72 44.36 36.58 36.28
CA GLU A 72 43.55 37.80 36.05
C GLU A 72 43.54 38.33 34.60
N LYS A 73 44.50 37.92 33.75
CA LYS A 73 44.65 38.33 32.34
C LYS A 73 43.88 37.47 31.33
N GLU A 74 43.33 36.31 31.71
CA GLU A 74 42.63 35.40 30.79
C GLU A 74 41.10 35.38 30.99
N GLN A 75 40.59 36.14 31.97
CA GLN A 75 39.16 36.28 32.18
C GLN A 75 38.53 37.12 31.06
N LYS A 76 37.46 36.62 30.45
CA LYS A 76 36.70 37.35 29.43
C LYS A 76 36.04 38.58 30.08
N ARG A 77 36.38 39.77 29.58
CA ARG A 77 35.88 41.05 30.11
C ARG A 77 34.81 41.62 29.19
N VAL A 78 33.81 42.27 29.77
CA VAL A 78 32.67 42.83 29.04
C VAL A 78 32.40 44.26 29.48
N THR A 79 31.97 45.09 28.53
CA THR A 79 31.48 46.45 28.76
C THR A 79 30.07 46.52 28.21
N LEU A 80 29.11 46.86 29.07
CA LEU A 80 27.69 46.91 28.70
C LEU A 80 26.93 47.91 29.56
N ASN A 81 25.94 48.53 28.93
CA ASN A 81 24.99 49.41 29.57
C ASN A 81 23.57 48.93 29.23
N LEU A 82 22.90 48.37 30.23
CA LEU A 82 21.54 47.85 30.14
C LEU A 82 20.62 48.75 30.95
N ARG A 83 19.49 49.14 30.37
CA ARG A 83 18.45 49.95 31.03
C ARG A 83 17.11 49.29 30.85
N GLU A 84 16.51 48.85 31.96
CA GLU A 84 15.18 48.21 32.00
C GLU A 84 15.05 47.03 31.02
N VAL A 85 16.12 46.24 30.88
CA VAL A 85 16.18 45.11 29.94
C VAL A 85 15.71 43.83 30.67
N PRO A 86 14.83 42.99 30.08
CA PRO A 86 14.46 41.71 30.69
C PRO A 86 15.70 40.84 30.99
N ILE A 87 15.73 40.16 32.13
CA ILE A 87 16.90 39.37 32.56
C ILE A 87 17.33 38.34 31.52
N GLU A 88 16.40 37.64 30.85
CA GLU A 88 16.74 36.71 29.77
C GLU A 88 17.53 37.40 28.65
N THR A 89 17.05 38.56 28.20
CA THR A 89 17.73 39.36 27.18
C THR A 89 19.08 39.86 27.68
N ALA A 90 19.17 40.29 28.94
CA ALA A 90 20.42 40.73 29.56
C ALA A 90 21.47 39.61 29.58
N VAL A 91 21.10 38.42 30.05
CA VAL A 91 21.99 37.23 30.05
C VAL A 91 22.39 36.85 28.63
N SER A 92 21.46 36.92 27.67
CA SER A 92 21.75 36.64 26.26
C SER A 92 22.82 37.57 25.66
N LEU A 93 22.75 38.87 25.97
CA LEU A 93 23.68 39.87 25.46
C LEU A 93 25.06 39.73 26.08
N VAL A 94 25.12 39.43 27.40
CA VAL A 94 26.38 39.17 28.11
C VAL A 94 27.04 37.88 27.65
N ALA A 95 26.26 36.80 27.47
CA ALA A 95 26.79 35.55 26.96
C ALA A 95 27.36 35.73 25.55
N LYS A 96 26.58 36.33 24.64
CA LYS A 96 26.98 36.54 23.24
C LYS A 96 28.21 37.45 23.11
N SER A 97 28.33 38.50 23.90
CA SER A 97 29.49 39.41 23.84
C SER A 97 30.80 38.73 24.24
N ALA A 98 30.73 37.68 25.07
CA ALA A 98 31.87 36.85 25.45
C ALA A 98 32.04 35.60 24.57
N GLY A 99 31.27 35.45 23.48
CA GLY A 99 31.28 34.26 22.63
C GLY A 99 30.79 33.00 23.34
N LEU A 100 29.93 33.16 24.34
CA LEU A 100 29.26 32.08 25.07
C LEU A 100 27.78 32.01 24.63
N SER A 101 27.15 30.89 24.90
CA SER A 101 25.71 30.67 24.76
C SER A 101 25.08 30.48 26.14
N TYR A 102 23.75 30.41 26.19
CA TYR A 102 23.03 30.08 27.43
C TYR A 102 21.87 29.13 27.15
N LYS A 103 21.49 28.33 28.15
CA LYS A 103 20.29 27.47 28.16
C LYS A 103 19.55 27.70 29.47
N ILE A 104 18.23 27.78 29.41
CA ILE A 104 17.37 27.98 30.59
C ILE A 104 16.98 26.60 31.12
N TYR A 105 17.10 26.41 32.43
CA TYR A 105 16.66 25.21 33.14
C TYR A 105 15.54 25.59 34.13
N GLY A 106 14.34 25.11 33.87
CA GLY A 106 13.14 25.47 34.65
C GLY A 106 12.82 26.97 34.58
N ASP A 107 12.20 27.50 35.64
CA ASP A 107 11.66 28.87 35.62
C ASP A 107 12.61 29.94 36.20
N ASN A 108 13.80 29.55 36.67
CA ASN A 108 14.68 30.46 37.42
C ASN A 108 16.18 30.24 37.22
N THR A 109 16.62 29.29 36.39
CA THR A 109 18.05 28.94 36.30
C THR A 109 18.58 29.13 34.88
N PHE A 110 19.69 29.85 34.74
CA PHE A 110 20.44 30.00 33.50
C PHE A 110 21.77 29.24 33.59
N LEU A 111 22.04 28.39 32.61
CA LEU A 111 23.35 27.79 32.40
C LEU A 111 24.05 28.55 31.27
N VAL A 112 25.22 29.14 31.54
CA VAL A 112 26.00 29.94 30.58
C VAL A 112 27.33 29.25 30.33
N GLY A 113 27.72 29.05 29.07
CA GLY A 113 28.92 28.31 28.71
C GLY A 113 29.19 28.29 27.21
N THR A 114 30.24 27.58 26.77
CA THR A 114 30.42 27.28 25.35
C THR A 114 29.31 26.33 24.90
N LEU A 115 28.99 26.29 23.59
CA LEU A 115 27.97 25.37 23.07
C LEU A 115 28.28 23.92 23.47
N GLN A 116 29.56 23.54 23.40
CA GLN A 116 30.08 22.24 23.79
C GLN A 116 29.92 21.96 25.30
N ASN A 117 30.29 22.89 26.18
CA ASN A 117 30.16 22.69 27.62
C ASN A 117 28.69 22.68 28.06
N ILE A 118 27.81 23.42 27.37
CA ILE A 118 26.37 23.40 27.64
C ILE A 118 25.77 22.04 27.26
N SER A 119 26.15 21.46 26.11
CA SER A 119 25.70 20.12 25.74
C SER A 119 26.28 19.04 26.66
N GLU A 120 27.56 19.15 27.04
CA GLU A 120 28.22 18.21 27.97
C GLU A 120 27.63 18.31 29.39
N SER A 121 27.36 19.53 29.88
CA SER A 121 26.73 19.76 31.19
C SER A 121 25.23 19.46 31.20
N ALA A 122 24.59 19.42 30.01
CA ALA A 122 23.21 18.94 29.84
C ALA A 122 23.11 17.40 29.83
N GLY A 123 24.25 16.69 29.84
CA GLY A 123 24.29 15.24 29.72
C GLY A 123 23.89 14.74 28.33
N GLU A 124 23.96 15.58 27.30
CA GLU A 124 23.64 15.19 25.92
C GLU A 124 24.80 14.33 25.38
N GLN A 125 24.51 13.05 25.15
CA GLN A 125 25.47 12.07 24.65
C GLN A 125 24.95 11.46 23.34
N SER A 126 25.86 11.10 22.45
CA SER A 126 25.54 10.37 21.22
C SER A 126 25.22 8.92 21.57
N HIS A 127 24.01 8.49 21.27
CA HIS A 127 23.58 7.11 21.41
C HIS A 127 23.24 6.52 20.05
N ILE A 128 23.56 5.24 19.85
CA ILE A 128 23.26 4.51 18.61
C ILE A 128 22.16 3.49 18.89
N ILE A 129 21.11 3.49 18.07
CA ILE A 129 20.03 2.51 18.10
C ILE A 129 20.06 1.73 16.78
N TYR A 130 20.29 0.42 16.88
CA TYR A 130 20.23 -0.50 15.75
C TYR A 130 18.77 -0.90 15.47
N LEU A 131 18.40 -0.88 14.20
CA LEU A 131 17.06 -1.24 13.72
C LEU A 131 17.12 -2.62 13.04
N ASN A 132 16.13 -3.47 13.30
CA ASN A 132 16.06 -4.83 12.78
C ASN A 132 15.18 -4.95 11.54
N TYR A 133 14.06 -4.22 11.50
CA TYR A 133 13.04 -4.34 10.45
C TYR A 133 12.79 -3.03 9.72
N LEU A 134 12.87 -1.89 10.43
CA LEU A 134 12.68 -0.57 9.84
C LEU A 134 13.96 -0.03 9.20
N ASP A 135 13.77 0.80 8.19
CA ASP A 135 14.84 1.52 7.51
C ASP A 135 15.23 2.80 8.27
N ALA A 136 16.53 2.98 8.50
CA ALA A 136 17.07 4.10 9.27
C ALA A 136 16.70 5.48 8.68
N GLU A 137 16.68 5.63 7.35
CA GLU A 137 16.32 6.91 6.72
C GLU A 137 14.83 7.22 6.88
N LYS A 138 13.97 6.20 6.78
CA LYS A 138 12.52 6.37 7.01
C LYS A 138 12.26 6.78 8.46
N VAL A 139 12.95 6.16 9.42
CA VAL A 139 12.80 6.49 10.85
C VAL A 139 13.36 7.87 11.16
N SER A 140 14.53 8.25 10.62
CA SER A 140 15.09 9.58 10.84
C SER A 140 14.17 10.69 10.30
N LYS A 141 13.58 10.50 9.11
CA LYS A 141 12.57 11.42 8.55
C LYS A 141 11.31 11.51 9.41
N ALA A 142 10.85 10.39 9.98
CA ALA A 142 9.69 10.39 10.86
C ALA A 142 9.94 11.17 12.17
N LEU A 143 11.20 11.20 12.64
CA LEU A 143 11.62 11.88 13.87
C LEU A 143 12.18 13.29 13.63
N GLU A 144 12.33 13.74 12.38
CA GLU A 144 12.91 15.05 12.03
C GLU A 144 12.11 16.23 12.61
N ASN A 145 10.80 16.07 12.80
CA ASN A 145 9.92 17.08 13.40
C ASN A 145 9.96 17.11 14.95
N THR A 146 10.80 16.28 15.57
CA THR A 146 11.01 16.34 17.01
C THR A 146 12.17 17.29 17.31
N ASP A 147 12.19 17.91 18.50
CA ASP A 147 13.30 18.79 18.96
C ASP A 147 14.64 18.03 19.18
N ILE A 148 14.76 16.82 18.63
CA ILE A 148 15.85 15.88 18.85
C ILE A 148 16.63 15.72 17.55
N SER A 149 17.96 15.83 17.64
CA SER A 149 18.84 15.57 16.51
C SER A 149 19.00 14.06 16.30
N VAL A 150 18.42 13.56 15.20
CA VAL A 150 18.48 12.16 14.77
C VAL A 150 19.15 12.09 13.39
N VAL A 151 20.22 11.29 13.28
CA VAL A 151 20.98 11.14 12.04
C VAL A 151 21.11 9.65 11.71
N PRO A 152 20.75 9.19 10.49
CA PRO A 152 21.00 7.81 10.08
C PRO A 152 22.51 7.55 9.96
N VAL A 153 22.98 6.39 10.41
CA VAL A 153 24.39 6.01 10.35
C VAL A 153 24.68 5.36 9.00
N GLU A 154 25.55 5.97 8.19
CA GLU A 154 25.89 5.42 6.88
C GLU A 154 26.49 4.01 6.96
N GLY A 155 26.03 3.11 6.10
CA GLY A 155 26.50 1.72 6.02
C GLY A 155 25.98 0.79 7.13
N GLN A 156 25.15 1.28 8.04
CA GLN A 156 24.50 0.47 9.08
C GLN A 156 23.01 0.80 9.12
N ASN A 157 22.17 -0.20 9.40
CA ASN A 157 20.74 0.07 9.65
C ASN A 157 20.55 0.55 11.08
N ALA A 158 21.05 1.75 11.39
CA ALA A 158 21.05 2.33 12.72
C ALA A 158 20.83 3.84 12.67
N ILE A 159 20.24 4.39 13.72
CA ILE A 159 20.09 5.84 13.93
C ILE A 159 20.97 6.28 15.09
N MET A 160 21.62 7.43 14.92
CA MET A 160 22.34 8.12 15.98
C MET A 160 21.47 9.25 16.52
N VAL A 161 21.29 9.25 17.83
CA VAL A 161 20.45 10.21 18.55
C VAL A 161 21.33 11.01 19.50
N TYR A 162 21.28 12.33 19.41
CA TYR A 162 22.01 13.24 20.31
C TYR A 162 21.05 13.79 21.35
N THR A 163 21.05 13.22 22.55
CA THR A 163 20.12 13.62 23.61
C THR A 163 20.58 13.20 25.02
N ASN A 164 19.90 13.65 26.06
CA ASN A 164 20.17 13.26 27.45
C ASN A 164 19.64 11.85 27.78
N THR A 165 20.18 11.21 28.83
CA THR A 165 19.85 9.82 29.19
C THR A 165 18.34 9.55 29.36
N ASP A 166 17.61 10.46 30.01
CA ASP A 166 16.17 10.26 30.28
C ASP A 166 15.32 10.27 29.01
N THR A 167 15.58 11.20 28.08
CA THR A 167 14.85 11.24 26.81
C THR A 167 15.32 10.14 25.87
N PHE A 168 16.58 9.73 25.96
CA PHE A 168 17.11 8.62 25.18
C PHE A 168 16.36 7.32 25.49
N GLU A 169 16.12 6.99 26.76
CA GLU A 169 15.36 5.78 27.11
C GLU A 169 13.92 5.85 26.59
N GLY A 170 13.28 7.02 26.61
CA GLY A 170 11.96 7.22 26.00
C GLY A 170 11.94 7.00 24.48
N ILE A 171 12.94 7.53 23.76
CA ILE A 171 13.07 7.34 22.30
C ILE A 171 13.38 5.88 21.98
N LYS A 172 14.26 5.25 22.75
CA LYS A 172 14.62 3.85 22.58
C LYS A 172 13.42 2.93 22.77
N GLU A 173 12.56 3.19 23.75
CA GLU A 173 11.31 2.46 23.92
C GLU A 173 10.33 2.70 22.76
N LEU A 174 10.19 3.96 22.31
CA LEU A 174 9.37 4.30 21.15
C LEU A 174 9.84 3.59 19.87
N VAL A 175 11.15 3.65 19.57
CA VAL A 175 11.75 2.99 18.41
C VAL A 175 11.59 1.47 18.51
N LYS A 176 11.76 0.88 19.70
CA LYS A 176 11.55 -0.56 19.91
C LYS A 176 10.10 -0.99 19.65
N ASN A 177 9.12 -0.15 19.99
CA ASN A 177 7.71 -0.42 19.73
C ASN A 177 7.34 -0.23 18.24
N MET A 178 8.09 0.60 17.51
CA MET A 178 7.93 0.78 16.06
C MET A 178 8.64 -0.30 15.24
N ASP A 179 9.82 -0.76 15.69
CA ASP A 179 10.67 -1.75 15.02
C ASP A 179 10.15 -3.18 15.22
N ILE A 180 8.93 -3.42 14.72
CA ILE A 180 8.27 -4.72 14.71
C ILE A 180 8.36 -5.38 13.32
N PRO A 181 8.32 -6.72 13.22
CA PRO A 181 8.31 -7.42 11.95
C PRO A 181 7.14 -6.95 11.05
N GLN A 182 7.46 -6.47 9.85
CA GLN A 182 6.45 -6.05 8.89
C GLN A 182 5.84 -7.27 8.18
N LYS A 183 4.51 -7.23 7.98
CA LYS A 183 3.82 -8.24 7.18
C LYS A 183 4.22 -8.12 5.70
N GLN A 184 4.36 -9.26 5.04
CA GLN A 184 4.51 -9.34 3.59
C GLN A 184 3.16 -9.65 2.96
N ILE A 185 2.92 -9.12 1.77
CA ILE A 185 1.66 -9.27 1.06
C ILE A 185 1.97 -9.71 -0.37
N GLU A 186 1.55 -10.91 -0.72
CA GLU A 186 1.50 -11.41 -2.09
C GLU A 186 0.23 -10.90 -2.76
N ILE A 187 0.37 -10.32 -3.95
CA ILE A 187 -0.72 -9.89 -4.80
C ILE A 187 -0.67 -10.72 -6.07
N ARG A 188 -1.74 -11.48 -6.31
CA ARG A 188 -1.98 -12.19 -7.56
C ARG A 188 -2.93 -11.38 -8.44
N VAL A 189 -2.58 -11.20 -9.70
CA VAL A 189 -3.38 -10.51 -10.71
C VAL A 189 -3.57 -11.42 -11.90
N ARG A 190 -4.83 -11.65 -12.30
CA ARG A 190 -5.19 -12.42 -13.48
C ARG A 190 -5.92 -11.55 -14.49
N LEU A 191 -5.42 -11.50 -15.73
CA LEU A 191 -6.15 -10.93 -16.86
C LEU A 191 -6.74 -12.07 -17.69
N ILE A 192 -8.07 -12.06 -17.85
CA ILE A 192 -8.81 -13.08 -18.57
C ILE A 192 -9.53 -12.40 -19.72
N GLU A 193 -9.27 -12.83 -20.96
CA GLU A 193 -9.97 -12.36 -22.16
C GLU A 193 -10.96 -13.44 -22.60
N ILE A 194 -12.23 -13.10 -22.72
CA ILE A 194 -13.30 -14.01 -23.10
C ILE A 194 -13.74 -13.66 -24.51
N ASN A 195 -13.79 -14.64 -25.41
CA ASN A 195 -14.32 -14.43 -26.75
C ASN A 195 -15.82 -14.79 -26.77
N LEU A 196 -16.67 -13.77 -26.90
CA LEU A 196 -18.12 -13.88 -26.83
C LEU A 196 -18.77 -14.47 -28.09
N THR A 197 -18.02 -14.60 -29.20
CA THR A 197 -18.52 -15.22 -30.43
C THR A 197 -18.82 -16.71 -30.21
N ASP A 198 -18.09 -17.35 -29.30
CA ASP A 198 -18.36 -18.71 -28.85
C ASP A 198 -19.25 -18.75 -27.60
N SER A 199 -19.20 -17.76 -26.70
CA SER A 199 -20.07 -17.75 -25.50
C SER A 199 -21.56 -17.50 -25.80
N LYS A 200 -21.91 -16.70 -26.83
CA LYS A 200 -23.30 -16.44 -27.23
C LYS A 200 -24.00 -17.69 -27.79
N LYS A 201 -23.26 -18.68 -28.30
CA LYS A 201 -23.82 -20.01 -28.64
C LYS A 201 -24.35 -20.74 -27.41
N TYR A 202 -23.87 -20.39 -26.21
CA TYR A 202 -24.21 -21.02 -24.93
C TYR A 202 -25.11 -20.16 -24.01
N GLY A 203 -25.54 -18.96 -24.45
CA GLY A 203 -26.61 -18.19 -23.78
C GLY A 203 -26.24 -17.45 -22.49
N ILE A 204 -24.96 -17.09 -22.27
CA ILE A 204 -24.48 -16.49 -21.02
C ILE A 204 -24.62 -14.95 -21.02
N ASP A 205 -25.27 -14.37 -20.00
CA ASP A 205 -25.42 -12.92 -19.77
C ASP A 205 -24.59 -12.45 -18.55
N TRP A 206 -23.47 -11.78 -18.85
CA TRP A 206 -22.47 -11.33 -17.88
C TRP A 206 -22.93 -10.22 -16.95
N SER A 207 -23.86 -9.37 -17.40
CA SER A 207 -24.38 -8.27 -16.59
C SER A 207 -25.20 -8.76 -15.40
N ARG A 208 -25.80 -9.95 -15.52
CA ARG A 208 -26.56 -10.63 -14.47
C ARG A 208 -25.67 -11.47 -13.54
N LEU A 209 -24.62 -12.08 -14.08
CA LEU A 209 -23.69 -12.94 -13.33
C LEU A 209 -22.86 -12.17 -12.28
N ASN A 210 -22.52 -10.90 -12.53
CA ASN A 210 -21.81 -10.04 -11.58
C ASN A 210 -22.63 -9.70 -10.31
N HIS A 211 -23.94 -10.02 -10.29
CA HIS A 211 -24.83 -9.81 -9.15
C HIS A 211 -25.29 -11.11 -8.49
N LEU A 212 -24.89 -12.27 -9.03
CA LEU A 212 -25.29 -13.59 -8.54
C LEU A 212 -24.15 -14.21 -7.73
N THR A 213 -24.26 -14.19 -6.41
CA THR A 213 -23.30 -14.85 -5.50
C THR A 213 -23.51 -16.36 -5.41
N THR A 214 -24.53 -16.92 -6.07
CA THR A 214 -24.88 -18.34 -6.02
C THR A 214 -25.54 -18.76 -7.32
N ILE A 215 -24.97 -19.76 -8.00
CA ILE A 215 -25.71 -20.56 -8.97
C ILE A 215 -26.26 -21.78 -8.23
N ILE A 216 -27.58 -21.98 -8.32
CA ILE A 216 -28.19 -23.29 -8.10
C ILE A 216 -27.97 -24.05 -9.40
N ALA A 217 -27.00 -24.97 -9.41
CA ALA A 217 -26.89 -25.92 -10.50
C ALA A 217 -27.96 -26.99 -10.27
N GLU A 218 -29.12 -26.87 -10.94
CA GLU A 218 -30.08 -27.96 -11.01
C GLU A 218 -29.50 -29.07 -11.89
N VAL A 219 -28.95 -30.08 -11.24
CA VAL A 219 -28.92 -31.43 -11.82
C VAL A 219 -29.81 -32.28 -10.93
N PRO A 220 -31.02 -32.68 -11.38
CA PRO A 220 -31.83 -33.62 -10.62
C PRO A 220 -31.13 -34.98 -10.72
N VAL A 221 -30.43 -35.34 -9.65
CA VAL A 221 -29.99 -36.71 -9.40
C VAL A 221 -31.07 -37.40 -8.57
N ASN A 222 -31.49 -38.58 -9.01
CA ASN A 222 -32.25 -39.47 -8.14
C ASN A 222 -31.34 -40.01 -7.02
N SER A 223 -31.92 -40.74 -6.06
CA SER A 223 -31.26 -41.29 -4.86
C SER A 223 -30.03 -42.21 -5.11
N VAL A 224 -29.63 -42.40 -6.37
CA VAL A 224 -28.50 -43.26 -6.78
C VAL A 224 -27.41 -42.47 -7.54
N GLY A 225 -27.56 -41.16 -7.75
CA GLY A 225 -26.44 -40.26 -8.10
C GLY A 225 -26.03 -40.18 -9.58
N THR A 226 -26.89 -40.51 -10.55
CA THR A 226 -26.58 -40.37 -11.99
C THR A 226 -27.38 -39.26 -12.67
N GLY A 227 -26.71 -38.31 -13.34
CA GLY A 227 -27.30 -37.23 -14.17
C GLY A 227 -27.38 -37.58 -15.67
N LEU A 228 -28.36 -36.98 -16.37
CA LEU A 228 -28.99 -37.27 -17.68
C LEU A 228 -28.06 -37.51 -18.93
N PRO A 229 -28.59 -37.97 -20.10
CA PRO A 229 -29.18 -39.28 -20.40
C PRO A 229 -28.51 -39.97 -21.62
N TYR A 230 -28.43 -41.31 -21.63
CA TYR A 230 -28.25 -42.06 -22.88
C TYR A 230 -29.62 -42.54 -23.38
N ASN A 231 -30.00 -42.15 -24.59
CA ASN A 231 -31.15 -42.71 -25.29
C ASN A 231 -30.74 -44.01 -25.99
N TYR A 232 -30.69 -45.11 -25.24
CA TYR A 232 -30.73 -46.45 -25.83
C TYR A 232 -31.91 -47.20 -25.24
N SER A 233 -32.89 -47.52 -26.08
CA SER A 233 -33.81 -48.61 -25.82
C SER A 233 -33.06 -49.92 -25.99
N ASP A 234 -33.07 -50.77 -24.97
CA ASP A 234 -32.83 -52.19 -25.11
C ASP A 234 -33.85 -52.78 -26.13
N VAL A 235 -33.48 -53.90 -26.77
CA VAL A 235 -34.24 -54.61 -27.81
C VAL A 235 -35.69 -54.97 -27.39
N GLU A 236 -36.02 -54.96 -26.10
CA GLU A 236 -37.36 -55.20 -25.52
C GLU A 236 -38.12 -53.93 -25.07
N GLY A 237 -37.55 -52.72 -25.22
CA GLY A 237 -38.27 -51.45 -25.05
C GLY A 237 -38.62 -51.04 -23.61
N TYR A 238 -38.01 -51.65 -22.59
CA TYR A 238 -38.23 -51.28 -21.19
C TYR A 238 -37.27 -50.13 -20.78
N LEU A 239 -37.81 -49.00 -20.32
CA LEU A 239 -37.01 -47.93 -19.70
C LEU A 239 -36.71 -48.32 -18.25
N PRO A 240 -35.44 -48.53 -17.87
CA PRO A 240 -35.12 -48.85 -16.50
C PRO A 240 -35.15 -47.53 -15.72
N HIS A 241 -36.14 -47.42 -14.84
CA HIS A 241 -36.29 -46.46 -13.72
C HIS A 241 -37.07 -45.15 -14.02
N GLY A 242 -38.17 -45.00 -13.27
CA GLY A 242 -38.74 -43.75 -12.76
C GLY A 242 -39.43 -42.82 -13.76
N ASN A 243 -40.63 -42.35 -13.42
CA ASN A 243 -41.23 -41.22 -14.12
C ASN A 243 -40.43 -39.94 -13.81
N PRO A 244 -40.18 -39.06 -14.80
CA PRO A 244 -39.59 -37.74 -14.56
C PRO A 244 -40.48 -36.93 -13.60
N THR A 245 -39.88 -36.11 -12.76
CA THR A 245 -40.59 -35.14 -11.92
C THR A 245 -41.26 -34.07 -12.77
N ASP A 246 -42.44 -33.61 -12.33
CA ASP A 246 -43.17 -32.53 -13.00
C ASP A 246 -42.37 -31.22 -12.98
N PHE A 247 -42.55 -30.40 -14.02
CA PHE A 247 -41.91 -29.09 -14.16
C PHE A 247 -42.21 -28.21 -12.93
N GLU A 248 -41.19 -27.56 -12.37
CA GLU A 248 -41.22 -26.69 -11.16
C GLU A 248 -41.43 -27.36 -9.78
N GLN A 249 -41.46 -28.69 -9.67
CA GLN A 249 -41.42 -29.35 -8.36
C GLN A 249 -39.97 -29.64 -7.91
N LEU A 250 -39.58 -29.07 -6.77
CA LEU A 250 -38.27 -29.27 -6.16
C LEU A 250 -38.19 -30.63 -5.45
N PRO A 251 -37.07 -31.39 -5.57
CA PRO A 251 -36.90 -32.64 -4.84
C PRO A 251 -36.70 -32.42 -3.34
N ASP A 252 -37.27 -33.29 -2.51
CA ASP A 252 -37.18 -33.22 -1.04
C ASP A 252 -35.74 -33.38 -0.49
N GLN A 253 -34.82 -33.94 -1.28
CA GLN A 253 -33.41 -34.11 -0.91
C GLN A 253 -32.48 -33.77 -2.09
N GLN A 254 -31.59 -32.79 -1.89
CA GLN A 254 -30.51 -32.45 -2.81
C GLN A 254 -29.16 -32.74 -2.13
N TYR A 255 -28.18 -33.21 -2.91
CA TYR A 255 -26.84 -33.59 -2.43
C TYR A 255 -26.01 -32.38 -1.93
N PHE A 256 -26.47 -31.15 -2.15
CA PHE A 256 -25.84 -29.91 -1.70
C PHE A 256 -26.86 -29.02 -0.97
N GLN A 257 -27.24 -29.38 0.26
CA GLN A 257 -28.09 -28.50 1.07
C GLN A 257 -27.28 -27.34 1.66
N ARG A 258 -27.87 -26.14 1.63
CA ARG A 258 -27.39 -24.96 2.36
C ARG A 258 -27.44 -25.26 3.87
N ILE A 259 -26.39 -24.92 4.60
CA ILE A 259 -26.35 -24.97 6.07
C ILE A 259 -27.60 -24.29 6.62
N ASN A 260 -28.46 -25.04 7.30
CA ASN A 260 -29.72 -24.53 7.84
C ASN A 260 -29.74 -24.63 9.37
N GLY A 261 -28.71 -24.07 10.00
CA GLY A 261 -28.56 -23.97 11.44
C GLY A 261 -27.26 -24.57 11.97
N PHE A 262 -27.05 -24.45 13.29
CA PHE A 262 -25.82 -24.86 13.96
C PHE A 262 -25.60 -26.37 14.07
N ASN A 263 -26.58 -27.19 13.66
CA ASN A 263 -26.47 -28.66 13.67
C ASN A 263 -25.86 -29.24 12.37
N ASP A 264 -25.67 -28.42 11.33
CA ASP A 264 -25.11 -28.82 10.01
C ASP A 264 -23.58 -28.64 9.91
N ILE A 265 -22.90 -28.45 11.04
CA ILE A 265 -21.44 -28.25 11.12
C ILE A 265 -20.74 -29.60 10.87
N GLY A 266 -20.62 -29.98 9.60
CA GLY A 266 -20.00 -31.22 9.13
C GLY A 266 -19.99 -31.39 7.62
N HIS A 267 -20.84 -30.65 6.88
CA HIS A 267 -20.87 -30.66 5.42
C HIS A 267 -20.10 -29.47 4.84
N PHE A 268 -18.80 -29.69 4.58
CA PHE A 268 -17.89 -28.69 4.02
C PHE A 268 -18.14 -28.55 2.50
N SER A 269 -18.98 -27.61 2.06
CA SER A 269 -19.07 -27.24 0.64
C SER A 269 -18.17 -26.03 0.36
N ARG A 270 -17.14 -26.21 -0.47
CA ARG A 270 -16.37 -25.11 -1.05
C ARG A 270 -17.31 -24.41 -2.03
N GLN A 271 -17.93 -23.33 -1.58
CA GLN A 271 -18.81 -22.52 -2.41
C GLN A 271 -17.95 -21.80 -3.47
N LEU A 272 -17.74 -22.42 -4.63
CA LEU A 272 -17.21 -21.72 -5.81
C LEU A 272 -18.29 -20.73 -6.25
N THR A 273 -17.88 -19.49 -6.55
CA THR A 273 -18.84 -18.53 -7.07
C THR A 273 -19.32 -18.99 -8.45
N ALA A 274 -20.57 -18.66 -8.79
CA ALA A 274 -21.14 -18.80 -10.12
C ALA A 274 -20.15 -18.40 -11.24
N PHE A 275 -19.41 -17.34 -10.92
CA PHE A 275 -18.37 -16.76 -11.74
C PHE A 275 -17.16 -17.69 -11.91
N ASP A 276 -16.59 -18.24 -10.83
CA ASP A 276 -15.42 -19.15 -10.90
C ASP A 276 -15.70 -20.38 -11.77
N ILE A 277 -16.86 -21.04 -11.59
CA ILE A 277 -17.26 -22.22 -12.38
C ILE A 277 -17.43 -21.86 -13.86
N THR A 278 -18.06 -20.71 -14.14
CA THR A 278 -18.30 -20.27 -15.51
C THR A 278 -16.97 -19.93 -16.21
N ILE A 279 -16.05 -19.27 -15.52
CA ILE A 279 -14.71 -18.97 -16.06
C ILE A 279 -13.93 -20.25 -16.30
N ASP A 280 -13.87 -21.18 -15.34
CA ASP A 280 -13.15 -22.44 -15.48
C ASP A 280 -13.74 -23.29 -16.63
N TRP A 281 -15.07 -23.35 -16.75
CA TRP A 281 -15.75 -24.03 -17.86
C TRP A 281 -15.47 -23.36 -19.23
N LEU A 282 -15.46 -22.03 -19.30
CA LEU A 282 -15.13 -21.32 -20.55
C LEU A 282 -13.66 -21.49 -20.93
N LEU A 283 -12.75 -21.54 -19.95
CA LEU A 283 -11.33 -21.86 -20.18
C LEU A 283 -11.16 -23.29 -20.70
N GLU A 284 -11.90 -24.26 -20.15
CA GLU A 284 -11.88 -25.65 -20.61
C GLU A 284 -12.46 -25.83 -22.03
N ASN A 285 -13.44 -25.02 -22.42
CA ASN A 285 -14.11 -25.09 -23.73
C ASN A 285 -13.56 -24.10 -24.77
N ASN A 286 -12.37 -23.52 -24.57
CA ASN A 286 -11.73 -22.51 -25.45
C ASN A 286 -12.54 -21.23 -25.69
N ALA A 287 -13.60 -20.99 -24.93
CA ALA A 287 -14.42 -19.78 -25.03
C ALA A 287 -13.84 -18.60 -24.21
N ALA A 288 -12.90 -18.89 -23.30
CA ALA A 288 -12.08 -17.90 -22.61
C ALA A 288 -10.59 -18.23 -22.78
N LYS A 289 -9.75 -17.19 -22.77
CA LYS A 289 -8.30 -17.26 -22.83
C LYS A 289 -7.71 -16.50 -21.65
N LEU A 290 -6.99 -17.20 -20.78
CA LEU A 290 -6.16 -16.56 -19.76
C LEU A 290 -5.02 -15.83 -20.46
N LEU A 291 -4.96 -14.50 -20.29
CA LEU A 291 -3.84 -13.71 -20.82
C LEU A 291 -2.64 -13.83 -19.89
N THR A 292 -2.85 -13.67 -18.58
CA THR A 292 -1.76 -13.64 -17.58
C THR A 292 -2.22 -14.10 -16.18
N ASP A 293 -1.32 -14.76 -15.43
CA ASP A 293 -1.40 -14.98 -13.96
C ASP A 293 -0.08 -14.48 -13.34
N THR A 294 -0.07 -13.23 -12.88
CA THR A 294 1.13 -12.57 -12.34
C THR A 294 1.04 -12.52 -10.82
N ARG A 295 2.15 -12.80 -10.14
CA ARG A 295 2.26 -12.74 -8.68
C ARG A 295 3.45 -11.89 -8.29
N VAL A 296 3.26 -11.02 -7.32
CA VAL A 296 4.31 -10.16 -6.78
C VAL A 296 4.12 -10.05 -5.27
N THR A 297 5.21 -10.09 -4.52
CA THR A 297 5.18 -9.94 -3.06
C THR A 297 5.84 -8.62 -2.69
N ALA A 298 5.21 -7.86 -1.80
CA ALA A 298 5.75 -6.61 -1.28
C ALA A 298 5.63 -6.56 0.25
N LEU A 299 6.50 -5.79 0.89
CA LEU A 299 6.33 -5.41 2.29
C LEU A 299 5.15 -4.45 2.42
N ASN A 300 4.48 -4.47 3.58
CA ASN A 300 3.39 -3.55 3.89
C ASN A 300 3.81 -2.08 3.68
N GLY A 301 3.14 -1.39 2.75
CA GLY A 301 3.40 0.02 2.41
C GLY A 301 4.56 0.25 1.44
N ASN A 302 5.21 -0.80 0.94
CA ASN A 302 6.30 -0.67 -0.03
C ASN A 302 5.83 -1.03 -1.44
N GLU A 303 6.36 -0.32 -2.44
CA GLU A 303 6.12 -0.60 -3.84
C GLU A 303 6.87 -1.86 -4.28
N ALA A 304 6.19 -2.69 -5.09
CA ALA A 304 6.82 -3.75 -5.86
C ALA A 304 6.42 -3.63 -7.33
N ASN A 305 7.39 -3.80 -8.21
CA ASN A 305 7.22 -3.78 -9.65
C ASN A 305 7.71 -5.10 -10.26
N ILE A 306 6.98 -5.58 -11.27
CA ILE A 306 7.39 -6.71 -12.09
C ILE A 306 7.15 -6.36 -13.55
N HIS A 307 8.15 -6.65 -14.38
CA HIS A 307 8.08 -6.49 -15.83
C HIS A 307 8.59 -7.76 -16.50
N ILE A 308 7.73 -8.40 -17.28
CA ILE A 308 7.98 -9.63 -18.03
C ILE A 308 7.67 -9.32 -19.49
N GLY A 309 8.69 -9.10 -20.31
CA GLY A 309 8.47 -8.58 -21.66
C GLY A 309 9.72 -8.46 -22.50
N GLU A 310 9.52 -7.89 -23.68
CA GLU A 310 10.55 -7.58 -24.66
C GLU A 310 10.75 -6.07 -24.77
N VAL A 311 11.96 -5.67 -25.15
CA VAL A 311 12.26 -4.27 -25.47
C VAL A 311 12.48 -4.19 -26.97
N VAL A 312 11.56 -3.55 -27.67
CA VAL A 312 11.54 -3.45 -29.13
C VAL A 312 12.19 -2.13 -29.54
N PRO A 313 13.40 -2.14 -30.11
CA PRO A 313 14.03 -0.91 -30.59
C PRO A 313 13.42 -0.47 -31.92
N TYR A 314 13.26 0.83 -32.11
CA TYR A 314 12.86 1.42 -33.38
C TYR A 314 13.61 2.72 -33.65
N VAL A 315 13.78 3.06 -34.92
CA VAL A 315 14.53 4.26 -35.32
C VAL A 315 13.58 5.43 -35.52
N VAL A 316 13.92 6.56 -34.91
CA VAL A 316 13.25 7.85 -35.14
C VAL A 316 14.26 8.82 -35.75
N THR A 317 13.77 9.68 -36.64
CA THR A 317 14.58 10.76 -37.20
C THR A 317 14.13 12.06 -36.56
N ASP A 318 15.03 12.72 -35.85
CA ASP A 318 14.76 14.02 -35.23
C ASP A 318 14.61 15.13 -36.31
N ASN A 319 14.08 16.28 -35.91
CA ASN A 319 13.90 17.47 -36.76
C ASN A 319 15.22 17.94 -37.41
N GLU A 320 16.37 17.61 -36.80
CA GLU A 320 17.72 17.87 -37.31
C GLU A 320 18.26 16.77 -38.24
N LYS A 321 17.42 15.81 -38.66
CA LYS A 321 17.76 14.63 -39.47
C LYS A 321 18.80 13.69 -38.83
N GLN A 322 18.95 13.74 -37.50
CA GLN A 322 19.74 12.79 -36.76
C GLN A 322 18.92 11.52 -36.51
N ILE A 323 19.55 10.35 -36.72
CA ILE A 323 18.92 9.05 -36.45
C ILE A 323 19.12 8.73 -34.98
N GLN A 324 18.03 8.54 -34.24
CA GLN A 324 18.04 8.08 -32.85
C GLN A 324 17.35 6.73 -32.74
N VAL A 325 17.82 5.87 -31.83
CA VAL A 325 17.19 4.58 -31.55
C VAL A 325 16.36 4.73 -30.27
N GLU A 326 15.05 4.67 -30.41
CA GLU A 326 14.10 4.59 -29.30
C GLU A 326 13.79 3.13 -28.97
N ARG A 327 13.28 2.89 -27.76
CA ARG A 327 13.01 1.55 -27.21
C ARG A 327 11.63 1.52 -26.61
N GLU A 328 10.75 0.71 -27.19
CA GLU A 328 9.41 0.45 -26.65
C GLU A 328 9.44 -0.80 -25.79
N GLN A 329 8.97 -0.71 -24.55
CA GLN A 329 8.84 -1.85 -23.65
C GLN A 329 7.46 -2.47 -23.82
N VAL A 330 7.40 -3.75 -24.20
CA VAL A 330 6.15 -4.49 -24.38
C VAL A 330 6.14 -5.75 -23.54
N GLY A 331 4.99 -6.08 -22.95
CA GLY A 331 4.83 -7.29 -22.18
C GLY A 331 3.87 -7.10 -21.02
N ILE A 332 4.11 -7.83 -19.93
CA ILE A 332 3.31 -7.81 -18.72
C ILE A 332 4.04 -6.94 -17.70
N MET A 333 3.41 -5.87 -17.26
CA MET A 333 3.92 -4.98 -16.22
C MET A 333 2.90 -4.94 -15.08
N LEU A 334 3.36 -5.05 -13.85
CA LEU A 334 2.51 -4.89 -12.68
C LEU A 334 3.27 -4.09 -11.63
N THR A 335 2.72 -2.93 -11.28
CA THR A 335 3.13 -2.17 -10.11
C THR A 335 2.06 -2.32 -9.04
N VAL A 336 2.48 -2.60 -7.81
CA VAL A 336 1.58 -2.69 -6.66
C VAL A 336 2.16 -2.05 -5.42
N ILE A 337 1.30 -1.38 -4.66
CA ILE A 337 1.59 -0.86 -3.31
C ILE A 337 0.50 -1.40 -2.38
N PRO A 338 0.74 -2.50 -1.65
CA PRO A 338 -0.23 -3.07 -0.74
C PRO A 338 -0.07 -2.51 0.68
N THR A 339 -1.19 -2.30 1.36
CA THR A 339 -1.26 -1.94 2.76
C THR A 339 -2.22 -2.86 3.49
N VAL A 340 -1.93 -3.23 4.74
CA VAL A 340 -2.81 -4.06 5.57
C VAL A 340 -3.19 -3.31 6.85
N ASN A 341 -4.48 -3.32 7.18
CA ASN A 341 -4.98 -2.74 8.42
C ASN A 341 -4.96 -3.75 9.59
N GLU A 342 -5.37 -3.31 10.78
CA GLU A 342 -5.43 -4.16 11.97
C GLU A 342 -6.41 -5.35 11.83
N GLU A 343 -7.51 -5.16 11.07
CA GLU A 343 -8.53 -6.18 10.81
C GLU A 343 -8.11 -7.22 9.76
N GLY A 344 -6.96 -7.05 9.10
CA GLY A 344 -6.47 -7.94 8.05
C GLY A 344 -7.08 -7.70 6.66
N LEU A 345 -7.77 -6.57 6.46
CA LEU A 345 -8.15 -6.08 5.13
C LEU A 345 -6.92 -5.48 4.44
N ILE A 346 -6.78 -5.80 3.16
CA ILE A 346 -5.64 -5.42 2.35
C ILE A 346 -6.11 -4.40 1.32
N THR A 347 -5.57 -3.19 1.39
CA THR A 347 -5.77 -2.15 0.39
C THR A 347 -4.57 -2.12 -0.55
N ALA A 348 -4.79 -2.42 -1.82
CA ALA A 348 -3.75 -2.45 -2.84
C ALA A 348 -4.03 -1.40 -3.91
N GLN A 349 -3.06 -0.50 -4.12
CA GLN A 349 -2.99 0.32 -5.32
C GLN A 349 -2.29 -0.51 -6.40
N ILE A 350 -3.00 -0.81 -7.48
CA ILE A 350 -2.56 -1.72 -8.53
C ILE A 350 -2.62 -1.05 -9.90
N SER A 351 -1.56 -1.27 -10.68
CA SER A 351 -1.44 -0.78 -12.05
C SER A 351 -0.95 -1.88 -13.01
N PRO A 352 -1.74 -2.94 -13.25
CA PRO A 352 -1.37 -3.95 -14.24
C PRO A 352 -1.55 -3.45 -15.66
N GLU A 353 -0.59 -3.83 -16.50
CA GLU A 353 -0.53 -3.56 -17.92
C GLU A 353 -0.12 -4.81 -18.69
N VAL A 354 -0.79 -5.05 -19.81
CA VAL A 354 -0.40 -6.05 -20.80
C VAL A 354 -0.34 -5.39 -22.16
N SER A 355 0.85 -5.41 -22.75
CA SER A 355 1.14 -4.85 -24.05
C SER A 355 1.76 -5.90 -24.99
N SER A 356 1.48 -5.75 -26.29
CA SER A 356 2.00 -6.65 -27.34
C SER A 356 2.19 -5.87 -28.63
N VAL A 357 3.23 -6.20 -29.41
CA VAL A 357 3.38 -5.66 -30.78
C VAL A 357 2.42 -6.38 -31.71
N THR A 358 1.68 -5.61 -32.49
CA THR A 358 0.67 -6.13 -33.43
C THR A 358 1.14 -6.12 -34.87
N GLU A 359 1.81 -5.03 -35.27
CA GLU A 359 2.34 -4.83 -36.61
C GLU A 359 3.47 -3.80 -36.56
N LEU A 360 4.28 -3.73 -37.62
CA LEU A 360 5.25 -2.65 -37.80
C LEU A 360 4.70 -1.66 -38.83
N VAL A 361 4.39 -0.44 -38.39
CA VAL A 361 4.01 0.66 -39.28
C VAL A 361 5.23 1.05 -40.11
N GLY A 362 5.08 1.01 -41.43
CA GLY A 362 6.17 1.27 -42.38
C GLY A 362 7.29 0.22 -42.37
N GLY A 363 7.15 -0.88 -41.60
CA GLY A 363 8.16 -1.93 -41.48
C GLY A 363 9.24 -1.68 -40.41
N TYR A 364 9.18 -0.58 -39.66
CA TYR A 364 10.20 -0.23 -38.66
C TYR A 364 9.68 0.44 -37.38
N VAL A 365 8.41 0.87 -37.30
CA VAL A 365 7.83 1.43 -36.07
C VAL A 365 6.80 0.46 -35.48
N PRO A 366 6.96 -0.04 -34.25
CA PRO A 366 6.02 -1.00 -33.67
C PRO A 366 4.68 -0.35 -33.33
N ARG A 367 3.60 -0.95 -33.82
CA ARG A 367 2.24 -0.68 -33.35
C ARG A 367 1.93 -1.59 -32.18
N THR A 368 1.81 -1.01 -30.99
CA THR A 368 1.52 -1.75 -29.77
C THR A 368 0.02 -1.74 -29.45
N ARG A 369 -0.47 -2.87 -28.94
CA ARG A 369 -1.79 -2.99 -28.32
C ARG A 369 -1.59 -3.05 -26.82
N VAL A 370 -2.14 -2.08 -26.10
CA VAL A 370 -1.97 -1.91 -24.65
C VAL A 370 -3.31 -2.10 -23.93
N ARG A 371 -3.30 -2.85 -22.84
CA ARG A 371 -4.41 -3.02 -21.89
C ARG A 371 -3.90 -2.64 -20.51
N ARG A 372 -4.43 -1.58 -19.92
CA ARG A 372 -3.96 -1.05 -18.62
C ARG A 372 -5.15 -0.67 -17.74
N ILE A 373 -5.01 -0.90 -16.45
CA ILE A 373 -5.94 -0.42 -15.41
C ILE A 373 -5.12 0.18 -14.28
N ASN A 374 -5.59 1.28 -13.71
CA ASN A 374 -5.07 1.85 -12.47
C ASN A 374 -6.24 1.87 -11.47
N SER A 375 -6.10 1.17 -10.36
CA SER A 375 -7.18 1.09 -9.37
C SER A 375 -6.63 0.95 -7.96
N THR A 376 -7.44 1.33 -6.97
CA THR A 376 -7.16 1.11 -5.55
C THR A 376 -8.33 0.34 -4.98
N VAL A 377 -8.06 -0.88 -4.50
CA VAL A 377 -9.09 -1.80 -4.01
C VAL A 377 -8.76 -2.30 -2.63
N THR A 378 -9.79 -2.48 -1.80
CA THR A 378 -9.67 -3.09 -0.47
C THR A 378 -10.37 -4.44 -0.49
N VAL A 379 -9.63 -5.49 -0.12
CA VAL A 379 -10.07 -6.88 -0.22
C VAL A 379 -9.63 -7.64 1.03
N PRO A 380 -10.46 -8.56 1.57
CA PRO A 380 -10.03 -9.45 2.64
C PRO A 380 -8.88 -10.37 2.21
N ASN A 381 -8.10 -10.85 3.18
CA ASN A 381 -7.04 -11.83 2.95
C ASN A 381 -7.56 -13.08 2.23
N GLU A 382 -6.84 -13.54 1.20
CA GLU A 382 -7.16 -14.71 0.36
C GLU A 382 -8.50 -14.65 -0.40
N HIS A 383 -9.15 -13.48 -0.46
CA HIS A 383 -10.39 -13.29 -1.21
C HIS A 383 -10.13 -12.70 -2.60
N LYS A 384 -10.95 -13.10 -3.56
CA LYS A 384 -10.87 -12.58 -4.93
C LYS A 384 -11.79 -11.37 -5.10
N ILE A 385 -11.35 -10.40 -5.89
CA ILE A 385 -12.19 -9.29 -6.35
C ILE A 385 -11.99 -9.08 -7.85
N ILE A 386 -13.06 -8.68 -8.53
CA ILE A 386 -13.00 -8.21 -9.92
C ILE A 386 -12.84 -6.69 -9.88
N VAL A 387 -11.76 -6.20 -10.46
CA VAL A 387 -11.39 -4.77 -10.39
C VAL A 387 -11.80 -4.01 -11.65
N GLY A 388 -11.98 -4.70 -12.77
CA GLY A 388 -12.40 -4.09 -14.02
C GLY A 388 -12.88 -5.11 -15.06
N GLY A 389 -13.73 -4.61 -15.96
CA GLY A 389 -14.34 -5.33 -17.07
C GLY A 389 -14.41 -4.42 -18.30
N LEU A 390 -13.97 -4.86 -19.48
CA LEU A 390 -14.18 -4.13 -20.75
C LEU A 390 -14.88 -5.03 -21.76
N LEU A 391 -16.10 -4.66 -22.15
CA LEU A 391 -16.83 -5.26 -23.26
C LEU A 391 -16.47 -4.52 -24.56
N SER A 392 -15.85 -5.21 -25.50
CA SER A 392 -15.58 -4.72 -26.85
C SER A 392 -16.35 -5.55 -27.86
N SER A 393 -17.04 -4.91 -28.82
CA SER A 393 -17.76 -5.57 -29.89
C SER A 393 -17.35 -4.97 -31.24
N ASN A 394 -16.92 -5.83 -32.16
CA ASN A 394 -16.56 -5.47 -33.52
C ASN A 394 -17.46 -6.26 -34.49
N ILE A 395 -18.23 -5.55 -35.31
CA ILE A 395 -19.16 -6.15 -36.28
C ILE A 395 -18.61 -5.89 -37.68
N THR A 396 -18.15 -6.94 -38.34
CA THR A 396 -17.68 -6.90 -39.73
C THR A 396 -18.74 -7.49 -40.65
N ASN A 397 -19.37 -6.63 -41.47
CA ASN A 397 -20.34 -7.04 -42.48
C ASN A 397 -19.65 -7.13 -43.86
N ARG A 398 -19.60 -8.32 -44.45
CA ARG A 398 -19.10 -8.55 -45.81
C ARG A 398 -20.24 -9.03 -46.70
N VAL A 399 -20.53 -8.29 -47.77
CA VAL A 399 -21.52 -8.70 -48.77
C VAL A 399 -20.79 -8.96 -50.08
N SER A 400 -20.72 -10.24 -50.46
CA SER A 400 -20.22 -10.65 -51.78
C SER A 400 -21.42 -10.79 -52.72
N LYS A 401 -21.50 -10.00 -53.79
CA LYS A 401 -22.62 -10.04 -54.73
C LYS A 401 -22.14 -10.21 -56.17
N VAL A 402 -22.94 -10.90 -56.98
CA VAL A 402 -22.71 -10.98 -58.43
C VAL A 402 -23.06 -9.62 -59.05
N PRO A 403 -22.16 -8.99 -59.85
CA PRO A 403 -22.45 -7.72 -60.52
C PRO A 403 -23.74 -7.81 -61.38
N LEU A 404 -24.50 -6.71 -61.47
CA LEU A 404 -25.85 -6.61 -62.07
C LEU A 404 -26.95 -7.40 -61.34
N LEU A 405 -26.77 -8.71 -61.15
CA LEU A 405 -27.80 -9.62 -60.64
C LEU A 405 -28.07 -9.44 -59.14
N GLY A 406 -27.05 -9.06 -58.36
CA GLY A 406 -27.19 -8.82 -56.92
C GLY A 406 -27.96 -7.56 -56.55
N ASP A 407 -28.15 -6.63 -57.50
CA ASP A 407 -28.80 -5.33 -57.26
C ASP A 407 -30.28 -5.30 -57.72
N LEU A 408 -30.80 -6.41 -58.24
CA LEU A 408 -32.19 -6.50 -58.71
C LEU A 408 -33.20 -6.46 -57.54
N PRO A 409 -34.27 -5.67 -57.64
CA PRO A 409 -35.35 -5.68 -56.64
C PRO A 409 -36.01 -7.07 -56.61
N PHE A 410 -36.46 -7.49 -55.43
CA PHE A 410 -37.11 -8.78 -55.13
C PHE A 410 -36.22 -10.04 -55.26
N ILE A 411 -35.38 -10.16 -56.29
CA ILE A 411 -34.57 -11.37 -56.55
C ILE A 411 -33.07 -11.24 -56.26
N GLY A 412 -32.53 -10.02 -56.08
CA GLY A 412 -31.10 -9.80 -55.84
C GLY A 412 -30.55 -10.51 -54.60
N LYS A 413 -31.40 -10.82 -53.62
CA LYS A 413 -31.04 -11.59 -52.41
C LYS A 413 -30.55 -13.02 -52.71
N LEU A 414 -30.92 -13.61 -53.85
CA LEU A 414 -30.48 -14.95 -54.28
C LEU A 414 -29.08 -14.93 -54.91
N PHE A 415 -28.59 -13.74 -55.31
CA PHE A 415 -27.31 -13.53 -56.00
C PHE A 415 -26.29 -12.77 -55.15
N GLN A 416 -26.53 -12.70 -53.85
CA GLN A 416 -25.63 -12.14 -52.84
C GLN A 416 -25.37 -13.15 -51.72
N HIS A 417 -24.16 -13.16 -51.20
CA HIS A 417 -23.73 -13.90 -50.02
C HIS A 417 -23.31 -12.87 -48.97
N LYS A 418 -24.09 -12.77 -47.88
CA LYS A 418 -23.76 -11.93 -46.72
C LYS A 418 -23.05 -12.80 -45.68
N THR A 419 -21.87 -12.38 -45.28
CA THR A 419 -21.12 -12.91 -44.13
C THR A 419 -21.08 -11.81 -43.08
N GLU A 420 -21.55 -12.11 -41.88
CA GLU A 420 -21.55 -11.21 -40.73
C GLU A 420 -20.68 -11.83 -39.64
N ASN A 421 -19.52 -11.23 -39.39
CA ASN A 421 -18.62 -11.64 -38.32
C ASN A 421 -18.82 -10.67 -37.16
N ILE A 422 -19.23 -11.20 -36.02
CA ILE A 422 -19.37 -10.45 -34.78
C ILE A 422 -18.28 -10.97 -33.85
N ASP A 423 -17.24 -10.17 -33.62
CA ASP A 423 -16.18 -10.45 -32.67
C ASP A 423 -16.49 -9.64 -31.41
N ASN A 424 -16.94 -10.28 -30.33
CA ASN A 424 -16.99 -9.59 -29.04
C ASN A 424 -15.97 -10.18 -28.07
N SER A 425 -15.29 -9.32 -27.33
CA SER A 425 -14.25 -9.68 -26.38
C SER A 425 -14.52 -8.98 -25.05
N ASP A 426 -14.48 -9.75 -23.97
CA ASP A 426 -14.55 -9.23 -22.60
C ASP A 426 -13.18 -9.37 -21.95
N LEU A 427 -12.63 -8.29 -21.40
CA LEU A 427 -11.44 -8.35 -20.55
C LEU A 427 -11.86 -8.26 -19.09
N ILE A 428 -11.49 -9.25 -18.28
CA ILE A 428 -11.73 -9.29 -16.84
C ILE A 428 -10.40 -9.25 -16.11
N ILE A 429 -10.34 -8.44 -15.06
CA ILE A 429 -9.17 -8.30 -14.19
C ILE A 429 -9.53 -8.75 -12.77
N GLU A 430 -8.99 -9.90 -12.38
CA GLU A 430 -9.16 -10.50 -11.05
C GLU A 430 -7.92 -10.24 -10.20
N ILE A 431 -8.12 -9.89 -8.94
CA ILE A 431 -7.05 -9.70 -7.95
C ILE A 431 -7.32 -10.55 -6.73
N THR A 432 -6.25 -11.15 -6.19
CA THR A 432 -6.29 -11.93 -4.95
C THR A 432 -5.08 -11.57 -4.09
N PRO A 433 -5.26 -10.85 -2.97
CA PRO A 433 -4.19 -10.60 -2.04
C PRO A 433 -4.05 -11.72 -1.02
N ARG A 434 -2.83 -11.93 -0.51
CA ARG A 434 -2.51 -12.93 0.51
C ARG A 434 -1.41 -12.41 1.44
N ILE A 435 -1.67 -12.44 2.75
CA ILE A 435 -0.67 -12.10 3.76
C ILE A 435 0.27 -13.29 3.94
N ILE A 436 1.57 -13.05 3.73
CA ILE A 436 2.63 -14.02 4.00
C ILE A 436 3.25 -13.69 5.36
N THR A 437 3.30 -14.70 6.23
CA THR A 437 3.94 -14.59 7.55
C THR A 437 5.27 -15.34 7.52
N ALA A 438 6.33 -14.77 8.10
CA ALA A 438 7.68 -15.35 8.10
C ALA A 438 7.75 -16.77 8.70
N ASP A 439 6.85 -17.10 9.64
CA ASP A 439 6.76 -18.44 10.24
C ASP A 439 6.34 -19.53 9.26
N GLN A 440 5.67 -19.19 8.15
CA GLN A 440 5.33 -20.14 7.09
C GLN A 440 6.55 -20.58 6.26
N TYR A 441 7.67 -19.88 6.40
CA TYR A 441 8.94 -20.17 5.72
C TYR A 441 10.04 -20.67 6.66
N ARG A 442 9.76 -20.86 7.95
CA ARG A 442 10.65 -21.60 8.84
C ARG A 442 10.48 -23.09 8.50
N PRO A 443 11.44 -23.75 7.82
CA PRO A 443 11.42 -25.20 7.77
C PRO A 443 11.45 -25.67 9.22
N ASP A 444 10.43 -26.40 9.63
CA ASP A 444 10.37 -26.96 10.98
C ASP A 444 11.65 -27.80 11.19
N PRO A 445 12.49 -27.49 12.19
CA PRO A 445 13.74 -28.20 12.42
C PRO A 445 13.53 -29.69 12.74
N ASN A 446 12.30 -30.10 13.08
CA ASN A 446 11.93 -31.49 13.36
C ASN A 446 11.25 -32.20 12.17
N VAL A 447 11.14 -31.55 11.01
CA VAL A 447 10.65 -32.18 9.79
C VAL A 447 11.76 -33.06 9.21
N GLU A 448 11.86 -34.28 9.76
CA GLU A 448 12.55 -35.45 9.16
C GLU A 448 11.92 -35.89 7.81
N VAL A 449 10.98 -35.11 7.26
CA VAL A 449 10.26 -35.44 6.02
C VAL A 449 11.22 -35.57 4.84
N LEU A 450 12.38 -34.91 4.84
CA LEU A 450 13.38 -35.05 3.76
C LEU A 450 14.06 -36.42 3.68
N LYS A 451 13.88 -37.34 4.64
CA LYS A 451 14.41 -38.72 4.53
C LYS A 451 13.42 -39.73 3.91
N ASN A 452 12.13 -39.40 3.87
CA ASN A 452 11.08 -40.32 3.41
C ASN A 452 10.25 -39.79 2.22
N ILE A 453 10.60 -38.63 1.64
CA ILE A 453 10.11 -38.30 0.30
C ILE A 453 10.89 -39.17 -0.69
N GLY A 454 10.34 -40.34 -1.01
CA GLY A 454 10.65 -40.98 -2.29
C GLY A 454 10.53 -39.92 -3.39
N GLU A 455 11.40 -40.00 -4.39
CA GLU A 455 11.56 -39.03 -5.49
C GLU A 455 10.28 -38.26 -5.79
N PRO A 456 10.33 -36.92 -5.93
CA PRO A 456 9.15 -36.12 -6.18
C PRO A 456 8.37 -36.74 -7.35
N LYS A 457 7.18 -37.28 -7.06
CA LYS A 457 6.31 -37.82 -8.10
C LYS A 457 5.93 -36.64 -8.98
N LEU A 458 6.58 -36.57 -10.13
CA LEU A 458 6.28 -35.63 -11.19
C LEU A 458 4.78 -35.74 -11.49
N ASP A 459 4.05 -34.63 -11.36
CA ASP A 459 2.63 -34.61 -11.73
C ASP A 459 2.52 -34.89 -13.23
N GLU A 460 2.11 -36.11 -13.59
CA GLU A 460 2.04 -36.56 -14.98
C GLU A 460 1.17 -35.64 -15.86
N LYS A 461 0.24 -34.88 -15.28
CA LYS A 461 -0.55 -33.89 -16.02
C LYS A 461 0.25 -32.66 -16.43
N MET A 462 1.18 -32.20 -15.59
CA MET A 462 2.12 -31.13 -15.95
C MET A 462 3.16 -31.61 -16.95
N THR A 463 3.62 -32.86 -16.82
CA THR A 463 4.59 -33.44 -17.77
C THR A 463 3.99 -33.61 -19.16
N ARG A 464 2.72 -34.03 -19.28
CA ARG A 464 2.06 -34.14 -20.61
C ARG A 464 2.00 -32.80 -21.35
N ARG A 465 1.80 -31.68 -20.63
CA ARG A 465 1.79 -30.35 -21.25
C ARG A 465 3.20 -29.89 -21.68
N LEU A 466 4.24 -30.20 -20.90
CA LEU A 466 5.62 -29.90 -21.32
C LEU A 466 6.06 -30.74 -22.53
N ILE A 467 5.76 -32.05 -22.53
CA ILE A 467 6.13 -32.95 -23.65
C ILE A 467 5.44 -32.51 -24.94
N GLN A 468 4.16 -32.10 -24.87
CA GLN A 468 3.43 -31.65 -26.05
C GLN A 468 3.95 -30.30 -26.60
N TYR A 469 4.45 -29.42 -25.71
CA TYR A 469 5.08 -28.16 -26.13
C TYR A 469 6.46 -28.39 -26.77
N GLU A 470 7.26 -29.31 -26.23
CA GLU A 470 8.56 -29.68 -26.81
C GLU A 470 8.41 -30.43 -28.14
N SER A 471 7.42 -31.32 -28.29
CA SER A 471 7.19 -32.02 -29.57
C SER A 471 6.75 -31.06 -30.68
N LEU A 472 5.90 -30.08 -30.37
CA LEU A 472 5.45 -29.06 -31.34
C LEU A 472 6.59 -28.13 -31.79
N ASN A 473 7.58 -27.86 -30.93
CA ASN A 473 8.74 -27.04 -31.29
C ASN A 473 9.82 -27.82 -32.06
N ASN A 474 9.93 -29.14 -31.88
CA ASN A 474 10.90 -29.94 -32.60
C ASN A 474 10.47 -30.26 -34.05
N ASP A 475 9.16 -30.38 -34.29
CA ASP A 475 8.64 -30.60 -35.65
C ASP A 475 8.81 -29.35 -36.53
N ASN A 476 8.68 -28.15 -35.96
CA ASN A 476 8.90 -26.89 -36.70
C ASN A 476 10.36 -26.62 -37.06
N ASN A 477 11.32 -27.14 -36.30
CA ASN A 477 12.76 -26.95 -36.58
C ASN A 477 13.32 -27.97 -37.59
N ASN A 478 12.61 -29.05 -37.87
CA ASN A 478 13.05 -30.07 -38.83
C ASN A 478 12.52 -29.82 -40.26
N GLU A 479 11.43 -29.08 -40.43
CA GLU A 479 10.92 -28.76 -41.78
C GLU A 479 11.69 -27.62 -42.48
N GLU A 480 12.42 -26.76 -41.76
CA GLU A 480 13.23 -25.69 -42.38
C GLU A 480 14.61 -26.14 -42.89
N ASN A 481 15.08 -27.35 -42.54
CA ASN A 481 16.44 -27.81 -42.89
C ASN A 481 16.51 -28.84 -44.05
N GLU A 482 15.38 -29.25 -44.65
CA GLU A 482 15.37 -30.11 -45.85
C GLU A 482 15.04 -29.35 -47.16
N GLY A 483 15.02 -28.01 -47.10
CA GLY A 483 14.53 -27.18 -48.19
C GLY A 483 15.46 -26.05 -48.66
N ARG A 484 16.79 -26.23 -48.72
CA ARG A 484 17.66 -25.46 -49.63
C ARG A 484 19.12 -25.91 -49.69
#